data_AF-A0A957YMT7-F1
#
_entry.id   AF-A0A957YMT7-F1
#
_cell.length_a   1.000
_cell.length_b   1.000
_cell.length_c   1.000
_cell.angle_alpha   90.00
_cell.angle_beta   90.00
_cell.angle_gamma   90.00
#
_symmetry.space_group_name_H-M   'P 1'
#
loop_
_entity.id
_entity.type
_entity.pdbx_description
1 polymer ?
#
loop_
_entity_poly.entity_id
_entity_poly.type
_entity_poly.pdbx_seq_one_letter_code
_entity_poly.pdbx_strand_id
1 'polypeptide(L)' 'MADEICINCGRTDQEAPLLAWRFQGQSLWVCAGCIPHLIHHTETVLVRVKAMNRAQQPAPTGKQGE' A
#
# COMPACT_ATOMS: atom_id res chain seq x y z
N MET A 1 11.20 7.14 -11.82
CA MET A 1 10.03 6.27 -11.60
C MET A 1 10.13 5.83 -10.16
N ALA A 2 9.04 5.86 -9.38
CA ALA A 2 9.10 5.38 -8.00
C ALA A 2 8.98 3.86 -8.06
N ASP A 3 9.97 3.14 -7.53
CA ASP A 3 9.98 1.68 -7.57
C ASP A 3 8.76 1.13 -6.82
N GLU A 4 8.06 0.18 -7.43
CA GLU A 4 7.00 -0.58 -6.77
C GLU A 4 7.61 -1.43 -5.65
N ILE A 5 7.16 -1.20 -4.41
CA ILE A 5 7.65 -1.92 -3.23
C ILE A 5 6.53 -2.62 -2.48
N CYS A 6 6.80 -3.81 -1.98
CA CYS A 6 5.87 -4.54 -1.12
C CYS A 6 5.58 -3.74 0.15
N ILE A 7 4.30 -3.41 0.40
CA ILE A 7 3.87 -2.67 1.60
C ILE A 7 4.21 -3.37 2.92
N ASN A 8 4.41 -4.69 2.89
CA ASN A 8 4.67 -5.47 4.10
C ASN A 8 6.17 -5.63 4.39
N CYS A 9 6.99 -5.91 3.38
CA CYS A 9 8.40 -6.26 3.58
C CYS A 9 9.41 -5.37 2.83
N GLY A 10 8.95 -4.42 2.02
CA GLY A 10 9.81 -3.46 1.31
C GLY A 10 10.52 -4.01 0.06
N ARG A 11 10.39 -5.30 -0.26
CA ARG A 11 11.00 -5.87 -1.47
C ARG A 11 10.48 -5.21 -2.74
N THR A 12 11.39 -5.00 -3.69
CA THR A 12 11.09 -4.50 -5.03
C THR A 12 10.65 -5.63 -5.97
N ASP A 13 10.20 -5.26 -7.17
CA ASP A 13 9.89 -6.18 -8.27
C ASP A 13 11.11 -6.96 -8.81
N GLN A 14 12.34 -6.46 -8.54
CA GLN A 14 13.59 -7.14 -8.86
C GLN A 14 13.90 -8.28 -7.88
N GLU A 15 13.38 -8.22 -6.65
CA GLU A 15 13.66 -9.19 -5.59
C GLU A 15 12.57 -10.26 -5.46
N ALA A 16 11.32 -9.94 -5.82
CA ALA A 16 10.20 -10.88 -5.80
C ALA A 16 9.05 -10.42 -6.71
N PRO A 17 8.25 -11.35 -7.27
CA PRO A 17 7.04 -10.98 -8.00
C PRO A 17 6.09 -10.17 -7.10
N LEU A 18 5.74 -8.97 -7.56
CA LEU A 18 4.76 -8.11 -6.91
C LEU A 18 3.40 -8.25 -7.61
N LEU A 19 2.35 -8.33 -6.80
CA LEU A 19 0.98 -8.31 -7.26
C LEU A 19 0.38 -6.93 -7.00
N ALA A 20 -0.32 -6.39 -8.00
CA ALA A 20 -1.07 -5.15 -7.90
C ALA A 20 -2.43 -5.40 -7.24
N TRP A 21 -2.75 -4.63 -6.21
CA TRP A 21 -4.02 -4.70 -5.50
C TRP A 21 -4.67 -3.32 -5.49
N ARG A 22 -6.00 -3.28 -5.50
CA ARG A 22 -6.76 -2.03 -5.35
C ARG A 22 -7.56 -2.05 -4.06
N PHE A 23 -7.40 -1.01 -3.24
CA PHE A 23 -8.17 -0.83 -2.01
C PHE A 23 -8.50 0.64 -1.80
N GLN A 24 -9.79 0.96 -1.60
CA GLN A 24 -10.27 2.34 -1.43
C GLN A 24 -9.77 3.31 -2.52
N GLY A 25 -9.74 2.83 -3.77
CA GLY A 25 -9.30 3.63 -4.92
C GLY A 25 -7.78 3.77 -5.07
N GLN A 26 -6.98 3.26 -4.14
CA GLN A 26 -5.51 3.30 -4.20
C GLN A 26 -4.95 1.97 -4.72
N SER A 27 -3.84 2.06 -5.44
CA SER A 27 -3.04 0.90 -5.84
C SER A 27 -1.98 0.60 -4.78
N LEU A 28 -1.83 -0.67 -4.43
CA LEU A 28 -0.80 -1.14 -3.50
C LEU A 28 -0.14 -2.42 -4.02
N TRP A 29 1.08 -2.65 -3.59
CA TRP A 29 1.90 -3.78 -4.05
C TRP A 29 2.19 -4.73 -2.89
N VAL A 30 2.00 -6.02 -3.13
CA VAL A 30 2.30 -7.10 -2.18
C VAL A 30 3.06 -8.19 -2.91
N CYS A 31 4.20 -8.62 -2.38
CA CYS A 31 4.94 -9.72 -2.96
C CYS A 31 4.27 -11.07 -2.66
N ALA A 32 4.46 -12.06 -3.54
CA ALA A 32 3.86 -13.39 -3.38
C ALA A 32 4.15 -14.04 -2.00
N GLY A 33 5.36 -13.82 -1.47
CA GLY A 33 5.76 -14.33 -0.15
C GLY A 33 5.03 -13.69 1.05
N CYS A 34 4.43 -12.51 0.88
CA CYS A 34 3.68 -11.83 1.94
C CYS A 34 2.16 -12.07 1.87
N ILE A 35 1.66 -12.73 0.81
CA ILE A 35 0.24 -13.07 0.71
C ILE A 35 -0.26 -13.89 1.90
N PRO A 36 0.45 -14.94 2.39
CA PRO A 36 -0.03 -15.71 3.54
C PRO A 36 -0.22 -14.84 4.78
N HIS A 37 0.68 -13.89 5.03
CA HIS A 37 0.56 -12.96 6.15
C HIS A 37 -0.66 -12.04 6.02
N LEU A 38 -0.96 -11.58 4.81
CA LEU A 38 -2.14 -10.77 4.52
C LEU A 38 -3.45 -11.53 4.78
N ILE A 39 -3.49 -12.83 4.46
CA ILE A 39 -4.69 -13.68 4.66
C ILE A 39 -4.89 -14.01 6.15
N HIS A 40 -3.80 -14.29 6.89
CA HIS A 40 -3.89 -14.72 8.29
C HIS A 40 -3.89 -13.58 9.32
N HIS A 41 -3.34 -12.41 8.98
CA HIS A 41 -3.15 -11.26 9.87
C HIS A 41 -3.64 -9.95 9.23
N THR A 42 -4.86 -9.99 8.69
CA THR A 42 -5.42 -8.91 7.88
C THR A 42 -5.47 -7.58 8.64
N GLU A 43 -5.79 -7.59 9.94
CA GLU A 43 -5.84 -6.39 10.78
C GLU A 43 -4.48 -5.67 10.83
N THR A 44 -3.39 -6.43 10.92
CA THR A 44 -2.03 -5.89 10.98
C THR A 44 -1.65 -5.25 9.64
N VAL A 45 -2.03 -5.87 8.51
CA VAL A 45 -1.73 -5.32 7.18
C VAL A 45 -2.59 -4.09 6.87
N LEU A 46 -3.86 -4.06 7.30
CA LEU A 46 -4.74 -2.90 7.08
C LEU A 46 -4.23 -1.63 7.76
N VAL A 47 -3.53 -1.73 8.90
CA VAL A 47 -2.87 -0.57 9.53
C VAL A 47 -1.81 0.03 8.60
N ARG A 48 -0.98 -0.82 7.97
CA ARG A 48 0.06 -0.38 7.02
C ARG A 48 -0.56 0.23 5.76
N VAL A 49 -1.61 -0.39 5.22
CA VAL A 49 -2.37 0.15 4.07
C VAL A 49 -2.92 1.53 4.37
N LYS A 50 -3.54 1.72 5.55
CA LYS A 50 -4.04 3.04 5.96
C LYS A 50 -2.92 4.08 6.12
N ALA A 51 -1.76 3.67 6.64
CA ALA A 51 -0.60 4.54 6.77
C ALA A 51 -0.06 4.98 5.40
N MET A 52 0.10 4.06 4.45
CA MET A 52 0.50 4.40 3.07
C MET A 52 -0.54 5.28 2.38
N ASN A 53 -1.83 4.97 2.51
CA ASN A 53 -2.90 5.79 1.93
C ASN A 53 -2.87 7.22 2.45
N ARG A 54 -2.55 7.44 3.74
CA ARG A 54 -2.38 8.79 4.29
C ARG A 54 -1.17 9.51 3.68
N ALA A 55 -0.06 8.81 3.49
CA ALA A 55 1.14 9.37 2.86
C ALA A 55 0.95 9.69 1.37
N GLN A 56 0.07 8.96 0.68
CA GLN A 56 -0.21 9.12 -0.75
C GLN A 56 -1.37 10.10 -1.03
N GLN A 57 -2.13 10.51 0.00
CA GLN A 57 -3.19 11.51 -0.16
C GLN A 57 -2.58 12.86 -0.59
N PRO A 58 -3.11 13.50 -1.64
CA PRO A 58 -2.75 14.88 -1.92
C PRO A 58 -3.10 15.74 -0.71
N ALA A 59 -2.29 16.76 -0.43
CA ALA A 59 -2.53 17.70 0.65
C ALA A 59 -4.00 18.18 0.60
N PRO A 60 -4.70 18.29 1.75
CA PRO A 60 -6.08 18.76 1.74
C PRO A 60 -6.12 20.13 1.09
N THR A 61 -6.74 20.23 -0.09
CA THR A 61 -7.06 21.51 -0.72
C THR A 61 -7.93 22.27 0.28
N GLY A 62 -7.36 23.31 0.86
CA GLY A 62 -8.01 24.13 1.87
C GLY A 62 -9.38 24.58 1.39
N LYS A 63 -10.38 24.44 2.26
CA LYS A 63 -11.66 25.13 2.08
C LYS A 63 -11.37 26.64 2.06
N GLN A 64 -11.49 27.25 0.89
CA GLN A 64 -11.71 28.68 0.78
C GLN A 64 -13.21 28.92 0.94
N GLY A 65 -13.57 29.73 1.94
CA GLY A 65 -14.84 30.48 2.04
C GLY A 65 -16.09 29.69 2.41
N GLU A 66 -16.72 30.04 3.53
CA GLU A 66 -17.72 31.13 3.53
C GLU A 66 -17.74 31.83 4.90
#